data_AF-A0A521W5J0-F1
#
_entry.id   AF-A0A521W5J0-F1
#
_cell.length_a   1.000
_cell.length_b   1.000
_cell.length_c   1.000
_cell.angle_alpha   90.00
_cell.angle_beta   90.00
_cell.angle_gamma   90.00
#
_symmetry.space_group_name_H-M   'P 1'
#
loop_
_entity.id
_entity.type
_entity.pdbx_description
1 polymer ?
#
loop_
_entity_poly.entity_id
_entity_poly.type
_entity_poly.pdbx_seq_one_letter_code
_entity_poly.pdbx_strand_id
1 'polypeptide(L)'
;MKTLILAAVVGLAAASFQFSANAADPKRAMDEAKEHGCLKCHDVDKKKVGPSYKDISAKMKGKKPEEGVTAMKAKPVHKSVIQKASDSSLKEIMTWVLSL
;
A
#
# COMPACT_ATOMS: atom_id res chain seq x y z
N MET A 1 -50.45 -35.30 12.73
CA MET A 1 -49.87 -34.08 13.33
C MET A 1 -48.94 -33.51 12.27
N LYS A 2 -49.48 -32.69 11.35
CA LYS A 2 -49.43 -31.22 11.44
C LYS A 2 -47.98 -30.73 11.54
N THR A 3 -47.54 -30.13 10.43
CA THR A 3 -46.86 -28.81 10.38
C THR A 3 -45.37 -28.74 10.82
N LEU A 4 -44.43 -28.05 10.17
CA LEU A 4 -44.45 -26.95 9.18
C LEU A 4 -43.01 -26.61 8.71
N ILE A 5 -42.91 -26.01 7.51
CA ILE A 5 -42.04 -24.86 7.13
C ILE A 5 -40.52 -25.13 7.00
N LEU A 6 -39.93 -25.21 5.80
CA LEU A 6 -39.58 -24.11 4.86
C LEU A 6 -38.86 -22.92 5.52
N ALA A 7 -37.55 -23.02 5.74
CA ALA A 7 -36.70 -21.84 5.91
C ALA A 7 -35.70 -21.78 4.75
N ALA A 8 -36.16 -21.19 3.65
CA ALA A 8 -35.29 -20.61 2.65
C ALA A 8 -34.50 -19.46 3.30
N VAL A 9 -33.24 -19.72 3.62
CA VAL A 9 -32.24 -18.66 3.81
C VAL A 9 -31.36 -18.65 2.57
N VAL A 10 -31.91 -18.06 1.51
CA VAL A 10 -31.11 -17.62 0.36
C VAL A 10 -30.07 -16.66 0.90
N GLY A 11 -28.80 -17.02 0.66
CA GLY A 11 -27.61 -16.36 1.19
C GLY A 11 -27.69 -14.84 1.09
N LEU A 12 -27.65 -14.24 2.27
CA LEU A 12 -27.44 -12.83 2.50
C LEU A 12 -26.21 -12.35 1.71
N ALA A 13 -26.46 -11.48 0.73
CA ALA A 13 -25.57 -10.50 0.15
C ALA A 13 -24.07 -10.70 0.45
N ALA A 14 -23.37 -11.42 -0.45
CA ALA A 14 -21.96 -11.14 -0.67
C ALA A 14 -21.89 -9.76 -1.35
N ALA A 15 -21.99 -8.70 -0.54
CA ALA A 15 -21.53 -7.39 -0.93
C ALA A 15 -20.03 -7.55 -1.19
N SER A 16 -19.69 -7.78 -2.46
CA SER A 16 -18.37 -7.55 -2.99
C SER A 16 -18.04 -6.10 -2.67
N PHE A 17 -17.37 -5.88 -1.53
CA PHE A 17 -16.60 -4.69 -1.27
C PHE A 17 -15.60 -4.60 -2.42
N GLN A 18 -16.01 -3.93 -3.48
CA GLN A 18 -15.10 -3.39 -4.47
C GLN A 18 -14.21 -2.45 -3.68
N PHE A 19 -13.04 -2.95 -3.30
CA PHE A 19 -11.95 -2.12 -2.86
C PHE A 19 -11.65 -1.24 -4.06
N SER A 20 -12.17 -0.02 -4.07
CA SER A 20 -11.73 1.03 -4.97
C SER A 20 -10.29 1.35 -4.56
N ALA A 21 -9.37 0.47 -4.97
CA ALA A 21 -7.96 0.80 -5.05
C ALA A 21 -7.91 1.93 -6.09
N ASN A 22 -7.90 3.16 -5.60
CA ASN A 22 -7.41 4.28 -6.39
C ASN A 22 -5.97 3.92 -6.71
N ALA A 23 -5.76 3.29 -7.87
CA ALA A 23 -4.43 2.96 -8.34
C ALA A 23 -3.64 4.26 -8.34
N ALA A 24 -2.55 4.29 -7.58
CA ALA A 24 -1.65 5.43 -7.63
C ALA A 24 -1.18 5.60 -9.07
N ASP A 25 -1.27 6.81 -9.62
CA ASP A 25 -0.66 7.11 -10.91
C ASP A 25 0.85 6.84 -10.77
N PRO A 26 1.41 5.83 -11.46
CA PRO A 26 2.80 5.45 -11.26
C PRO A 26 3.76 6.59 -11.54
N LYS A 27 3.43 7.48 -12.49
CA LYS A 27 4.28 8.62 -12.80
C LYS A 27 4.26 9.63 -11.65
N ARG A 28 3.08 9.98 -11.14
CA ARG A 28 2.93 10.93 -10.04
C ARG A 28 3.60 10.42 -8.76
N ALA A 29 3.41 9.15 -8.42
CA ALA A 29 4.05 8.53 -7.26
C ALA A 29 5.58 8.49 -7.39
N MET A 30 6.11 8.24 -8.59
CA MET A 30 7.56 8.33 -8.84
C MET A 30 8.09 9.76 -8.70
N ASP A 31 7.34 10.76 -9.18
CA ASP A 31 7.72 12.16 -9.07
C ASP A 31 7.73 12.59 -7.59
N GLU A 32 6.72 12.22 -6.79
CA GLU A 32 6.68 12.44 -5.33
C GLU A 32 7.86 11.75 -4.62
N ALA A 33 8.14 10.49 -4.95
CA ALA A 33 9.27 9.75 -4.40
C ALA A 33 10.63 10.40 -4.75
N LYS A 34 10.73 11.00 -5.93
CA LYS A 34 11.91 11.74 -6.37
C LYS A 34 12.04 13.07 -5.63
N GLU A 35 10.98 13.86 -5.59
CA GLU A 35 10.92 15.19 -4.96
C GLU A 35 11.30 15.12 -3.48
N HIS A 36 10.73 14.16 -2.76
CA HIS A 36 11.01 13.98 -1.34
C HIS A 36 12.32 13.23 -1.07
N GLY A 37 13.00 12.73 -2.12
CA GLY A 37 14.34 12.17 -2.04
C GLY A 37 14.41 10.68 -1.69
N CYS A 38 13.31 9.94 -1.77
CA CYS A 38 13.26 8.50 -1.54
C CYS A 38 14.15 7.73 -2.53
N LEU A 39 14.22 8.19 -3.80
CA LEU A 39 15.03 7.57 -4.86
C LEU A 39 16.56 7.72 -4.67
N LYS A 40 17.01 8.47 -3.66
CA LYS A 40 18.43 8.55 -3.30
C LYS A 40 18.94 7.25 -2.67
N CYS A 41 18.06 6.57 -1.92
CA CYS A 41 18.40 5.34 -1.20
C CYS A 41 17.72 4.10 -1.80
N HIS A 42 16.63 4.28 -2.55
CA HIS A 42 15.88 3.21 -3.17
C HIS A 42 15.93 3.30 -4.70
N ASP A 43 15.78 2.17 -5.35
CA ASP A 43 15.51 2.07 -6.78
C ASP A 43 14.27 1.17 -6.97
N VAL A 44 13.69 1.18 -8.16
CA VAL A 44 12.54 0.33 -8.49
C VAL A 44 12.95 -1.14 -8.44
N ASP A 45 14.05 -1.49 -9.11
CA ASP A 45 14.42 -2.90 -9.38
C ASP A 45 15.73 -3.32 -8.72
N LYS A 46 16.60 -2.35 -8.41
CA LYS A 46 17.94 -2.63 -7.90
C LYS A 46 18.07 -2.24 -6.44
N LYS A 47 18.71 -3.09 -5.65
CA LYS A 47 19.13 -2.73 -4.30
C LYS A 47 20.16 -1.58 -4.37
N LYS A 48 20.00 -0.58 -3.49
CA LYS A 48 20.98 0.50 -3.26
C LYS A 48 21.34 0.51 -1.77
N VAL A 49 21.12 1.64 -1.09
CA VAL A 49 21.23 1.75 0.38
C VAL A 49 20.09 0.96 1.03
N GLY A 50 18.87 1.13 0.52
CA GLY A 50 17.70 0.32 0.87
C GLY A 50 17.45 -0.81 -0.13
N PRO A 51 16.51 -1.73 0.19
CA PRO A 51 16.01 -2.71 -0.77
C PRO A 51 15.38 -2.04 -1.99
N SER A 52 15.26 -2.75 -3.11
CA SER A 52 14.49 -2.25 -4.25
C SER A 52 13.00 -2.12 -3.85
N TYR A 53 12.25 -1.28 -4.55
CA TYR A 53 10.81 -1.19 -4.31
C TYR A 53 10.08 -2.49 -4.65
N LYS A 54 10.54 -3.25 -5.66
CA LYS A 54 10.03 -4.61 -5.91
C LYS A 54 10.30 -5.57 -4.75
N ASP A 55 11.48 -5.51 -4.11
CA ASP A 55 11.77 -6.32 -2.92
C ASP A 55 10.82 -5.96 -1.77
N ILE A 56 10.50 -4.67 -1.62
CA ILE A 56 9.59 -4.17 -0.59
C ILE A 56 8.17 -4.67 -0.88
N SER A 57 7.69 -4.54 -2.11
CA SER A 57 6.39 -5.07 -2.55
C SER A 57 6.27 -6.56 -2.27
N ALA A 58 7.29 -7.34 -2.66
CA ALA A 58 7.31 -8.78 -2.44
C ALA A 58 7.24 -9.17 -0.97
N LYS A 59 7.91 -8.41 -0.08
CA LYS A 59 7.88 -8.63 1.38
C LYS A 59 6.57 -8.19 2.03
N MET A 60 5.86 -7.25 1.42
CA MET A 60 4.63 -6.67 1.96
C MET A 60 3.38 -7.13 1.19
N LYS A 61 3.44 -8.26 0.48
CA LYS A 61 2.28 -8.83 -0.22
C LYS A 61 1.09 -8.97 0.72
N GLY A 62 -0.06 -8.44 0.28
CA GLY A 62 -1.32 -8.46 1.04
C GLY A 62 -1.41 -7.42 2.17
N LYS A 63 -0.38 -6.60 2.38
CA LYS A 63 -0.40 -5.49 3.34
C LYS A 63 -1.05 -4.26 2.75
N LYS A 64 -1.71 -3.48 3.61
CA LYS A 64 -2.28 -2.19 3.22
C LYS A 64 -1.19 -1.10 3.19
N PRO A 65 -1.33 -0.05 2.36
CA PRO A 65 -0.37 1.07 2.33
C PRO A 65 -0.13 1.71 3.70
N GLU A 66 -1.14 1.77 4.57
CA GLU A 66 -1.03 2.32 5.92
C GLU A 66 -0.09 1.50 6.82
N GLU A 67 -0.09 0.17 6.68
CA GLU A 67 0.85 -0.72 7.38
C GLU A 67 2.28 -0.46 6.88
N GLY A 68 2.46 -0.30 5.57
CA GLY A 68 3.75 0.04 4.96
C GLY A 68 4.28 1.41 5.42
N VAL A 69 3.43 2.43 5.44
CA VAL A 69 3.79 3.77 5.94
C VAL A 69 4.17 3.72 7.42
N THR A 70 3.43 2.99 8.24
CA THR A 70 3.74 2.81 9.67
C THR A 70 5.10 2.16 9.86
N ALA A 71 5.35 1.04 9.15
CA ALA A 71 6.63 0.33 9.21
C ALA A 71 7.80 1.18 8.71
N MET A 72 7.58 2.03 7.69
CA MET A 72 8.56 2.97 7.18
C MET A 72 8.87 4.06 8.22
N LYS A 73 7.86 4.71 8.81
CA LYS A 73 8.02 5.78 9.81
C LYS A 73 8.73 5.30 11.07
N ALA A 74 8.58 4.03 11.44
CA ALA A 74 9.23 3.44 12.61
C ALA A 74 10.77 3.31 12.48
N LYS A 75 11.34 3.47 11.28
CA LYS A 75 12.79 3.31 11.06
C LYS A 75 13.51 4.65 11.17
N PRO A 76 14.48 4.83 12.10
CA PRO A 76 15.19 6.10 12.28
C PRO A 76 15.89 6.63 11.02
N VAL A 77 16.37 5.73 10.16
CA VAL A 77 17.04 6.09 8.89
C VAL A 77 16.13 6.90 7.95
N HIS A 78 14.81 6.81 8.09
CA HIS A 78 13.87 7.54 7.27
C HIS A 78 13.50 8.92 7.82
N LYS A 79 13.82 9.24 9.09
CA LYS A 79 13.36 10.45 9.78
C LYS A 79 13.62 11.74 9.00
N SER A 80 14.81 11.85 8.39
CA SER A 80 15.23 13.05 7.65
C SER A 80 14.49 13.25 6.31
N VAL A 81 13.91 12.18 5.76
CA VAL A 81 13.22 12.15 4.47
C VAL A 81 11.71 12.25 4.67
N ILE A 82 11.13 11.48 5.60
CA ILE A 82 9.68 11.46 5.85
C ILE A 82 9.13 12.80 6.33
N GLN A 83 9.92 13.59 7.08
CA GLN A 83 9.51 14.90 7.56
C GLN A 83 9.36 15.94 6.44
N LYS A 84 9.82 15.63 5.22
CA LYS A 84 9.72 16.51 4.05
C LYS A 84 8.48 16.21 3.20
N ALA A 85 7.77 15.12 3.48
CA ALA A 85 6.63 14.66 2.73
C ALA A 85 5.36 14.72 3.58
N SER A 86 4.21 14.96 2.95
CA SER A 86 2.92 14.85 3.63
C SER A 86 2.53 13.38 3.83
N ASP A 87 1.67 13.09 4.80
CA ASP A 87 1.13 11.73 4.99
C ASP A 87 0.39 11.21 3.75
N SER A 88 -0.22 12.12 2.97
CA SER A 88 -0.84 11.80 1.69
C SER A 88 0.20 11.37 0.65
N SER A 89 1.29 12.13 0.50
CA SER A 89 2.41 11.79 -0.39
C SER A 89 3.03 10.45 -0.01
N LEU A 90 3.26 10.22 1.29
CA LEU A 90 3.81 8.95 1.79
C LEU A 90 2.88 7.76 1.48
N LYS A 91 1.57 7.94 1.64
CA LYS A 91 0.58 6.92 1.31
C LYS A 91 0.51 6.65 -0.20
N GLU A 92 0.59 7.70 -1.03
CA GLU A 92 0.62 7.56 -2.48
C GLU A 92 1.84 6.78 -2.95
N ILE A 93 3.03 7.18 -2.48
CA ILE A 93 4.29 6.47 -2.77
C ILE A 93 4.18 5.01 -2.33
N MET A 94 3.69 4.74 -1.12
CA MET A 94 3.57 3.37 -0.61
C MET A 94 2.54 2.54 -1.40
N THR A 95 1.44 3.16 -1.83
CA THR A 95 0.44 2.49 -2.67
C THR A 95 1.05 2.06 -4.00
N TRP A 96 1.85 2.94 -4.62
CA TRP A 96 2.60 2.58 -5.82
C TRP A 96 3.63 1.49 -5.53
N VAL A 97 4.44 1.62 -4.48
CA VAL A 97 5.46 0.62 -4.11
C VAL A 97 4.85 -0.77 -3.92
N LEU A 98 3.69 -0.88 -3.27
CA LEU A 98 2.99 -2.14 -3.06
C LEU A 98 2.34 -2.73 -4.32
N SER A 99 2.30 -1.97 -5.41
CA SER A 99 1.79 -2.44 -6.70
C SER A 99 2.86 -2.96 -7.65
N LEU A 100 4.15 -2.82 -7.29
CA LEU A 100 5.32 -3.25 -8.08
C LEU A 100 5.62 -4.75 -7.94
#